data_AF-A0A8T4XUS2-F1
#
_entry.id   AF-A0A8T4XUS2-F1
#
_cell.length_a   1.000
_cell.length_b   1.000
_cell.length_c   1.000
_cell.angle_alpha   90.00
_cell.angle_beta   90.00
_cell.angle_gamma   90.00
#
_symmetry.space_group_name_H-M   'P 1'
#
loop_
_entity.id
_entity.type
_entity.pdbx_description
1 polymer ?
#
loop_
_entity_poly.entity_id
_entity_poly.type
_entity_poly.pdbx_seq_one_letter_code
_entity_poly.pdbx_strand_id
1 'polypeptide(L)'
;MAIPILWPGEIPLRSDIRVITAHPTRGAADAIEFITRAKINWELIVEAPPGTSGIVQTSANWVFVFVRKSTGQAVEIRVNETIFPERFHEIANSYRSKLASGETPTKEETTIYKAAQKAVKEAFKNLSDEELFVIRTFQYQAKPLDAEAFIGYYASPALPEFQKLKGVEAEAQALRLENSNLRSSNQALTVENESLKNQLSTAINLQNAFLGTTAILAIAIIALLFRMRRRKN
;
A
#
# COMPACT_ATOMS: atom_id res chain seq x y z
N MET A 1 26.19 -22.42 -2.87
CA MET A 1 25.58 -22.46 -1.52
C MET A 1 24.10 -22.86 -1.52
N ALA A 2 23.17 -22.12 -2.14
CA ALA A 2 21.72 -22.43 -2.00
C ALA A 2 21.27 -23.80 -2.56
N ILE A 3 21.73 -24.16 -3.76
CA ILE A 3 21.30 -25.40 -4.43
C ILE A 3 21.53 -26.68 -3.61
N PRO A 4 22.75 -26.97 -3.11
CA PRO A 4 22.98 -28.19 -2.35
C PRO A 4 22.20 -28.25 -1.02
N ILE A 5 21.77 -27.11 -0.48
CA ILE A 5 20.93 -27.07 0.74
C ILE A 5 19.48 -27.44 0.41
N LEU A 6 18.92 -26.91 -0.69
CA LEU A 6 17.52 -27.10 -1.07
C LEU A 6 17.27 -28.39 -1.88
N TRP A 7 18.28 -28.86 -2.61
CA TRP A 7 18.25 -30.04 -3.47
C TRP A 7 19.50 -30.90 -3.21
N PRO A 8 19.61 -31.54 -2.04
CA PRO A 8 20.79 -32.32 -1.68
C PRO A 8 20.98 -33.51 -2.64
N GLY A 9 22.09 -33.51 -3.38
CA GLY A 9 22.41 -34.54 -4.36
C GLY A 9 21.58 -34.49 -5.66
N GLU A 10 20.77 -33.46 -5.85
CA GLU A 10 19.87 -33.32 -6.99
C GLU A 10 20.19 -32.05 -7.80
N ILE A 11 19.93 -32.10 -9.12
CA ILE A 11 19.96 -30.91 -9.96
C ILE A 11 18.54 -30.35 -10.00
N PRO A 12 18.31 -29.08 -9.58
CA PRO A 12 16.99 -28.51 -9.53
C PRO A 12 16.40 -28.30 -10.93
N LEU A 13 15.09 -28.54 -11.06
CA LEU A 13 14.34 -28.02 -12.18
C LEU A 13 14.22 -26.50 -12.02
N ARG A 14 14.61 -25.75 -13.05
CA ARG A 14 14.53 -24.27 -13.03
C ARG A 14 13.10 -23.74 -12.82
N SER A 15 12.11 -24.51 -13.25
CA SER A 15 10.69 -24.22 -13.00
C SER A 15 10.28 -24.38 -11.54
N ASP A 16 11.09 -25.02 -10.70
CA ASP A 16 10.84 -25.21 -9.26
C ASP A 16 11.58 -24.18 -8.39
N ILE A 17 12.31 -23.25 -9.00
CA ILE A 17 13.08 -22.22 -8.30
C ILE A 17 12.29 -20.91 -8.29
N ARG A 18 12.15 -20.33 -7.10
CA ARG A 18 11.79 -18.92 -6.91
C ARG A 18 12.95 -18.19 -6.22
N VAL A 19 13.15 -16.93 -6.60
CA VAL A 19 14.17 -16.07 -6.01
C VAL A 19 13.52 -14.78 -5.54
N ILE A 20 13.76 -14.41 -4.28
CA ILE A 20 13.36 -13.13 -3.71
C ILE A 20 14.65 -12.40 -3.33
N THR A 21 14.84 -11.15 -3.78
CA THR A 21 16.06 -10.41 -3.48
C THR A 21 15.77 -8.99 -3.03
N ALA A 22 16.56 -8.51 -2.08
CA ALA A 22 16.57 -7.11 -1.68
C ALA A 22 17.45 -6.24 -2.59
N HIS A 23 18.13 -6.85 -3.57
CA HIS A 23 19.16 -6.20 -4.38
C HIS A 23 18.57 -5.65 -5.70
N PRO A 24 18.45 -4.32 -5.86
CA PRO A 24 17.65 -3.73 -6.94
C PRO A 24 18.45 -3.48 -8.24
N THR A 25 19.62 -4.10 -8.42
CA THR A 25 20.44 -3.85 -9.62
C THR A 25 20.12 -4.79 -10.75
N ARG A 26 20.19 -4.27 -11.98
CA ARG A 26 20.07 -5.07 -13.21
C ARG A 26 21.15 -6.16 -13.28
N GLY A 27 22.37 -5.87 -12.85
CA GLY A 27 23.46 -6.85 -12.85
C GLY A 27 23.16 -8.08 -12.00
N ALA A 28 22.61 -7.90 -10.78
CA ALA A 28 22.19 -9.02 -9.95
C ALA A 28 21.03 -9.79 -10.58
N ALA A 29 20.04 -9.08 -11.13
CA ALA A 29 18.91 -9.71 -11.80
C ALA A 29 19.34 -10.57 -13.00
N ASP A 30 20.26 -10.08 -13.82
CA ASP A 30 20.78 -10.80 -14.99
C ASP A 30 21.60 -12.04 -14.57
N ALA A 31 22.39 -11.93 -13.49
CA ALA A 31 23.10 -13.08 -12.91
C ALA A 31 22.14 -14.15 -12.36
N ILE A 32 21.10 -13.73 -11.63
CA ILE A 32 20.05 -14.63 -11.13
C ILE A 32 19.34 -15.31 -12.30
N GLU A 33 18.94 -14.56 -13.33
CA GLU A 33 18.26 -15.07 -14.51
C GLU A 33 19.13 -16.09 -15.26
N PHE A 34 20.42 -15.81 -15.43
CA PHE A 34 21.36 -16.72 -16.10
C PHE A 34 21.40 -18.11 -15.43
N ILE A 35 21.40 -18.14 -14.10
CA ILE A 35 21.49 -19.38 -13.32
C ILE A 35 20.12 -20.07 -13.22
N THR A 36 19.10 -19.31 -12.80
CA THR A 36 17.83 -19.86 -12.29
C THR A 36 16.68 -19.82 -13.28
N ARG A 37 16.72 -18.95 -14.30
CA ARG A 37 15.57 -18.60 -15.15
C ARG A 37 14.37 -18.04 -14.38
N ALA A 38 14.57 -17.56 -13.17
CA ALA A 38 13.49 -17.06 -12.34
C ALA A 38 12.84 -15.81 -12.94
N LYS A 39 13.56 -14.95 -13.66
CA LYS A 39 13.00 -13.73 -14.23
C LYS A 39 12.05 -14.04 -15.38
N ILE A 40 12.48 -14.86 -16.34
CA ILE A 40 11.60 -15.23 -17.48
C ILE A 40 10.38 -16.05 -17.05
N ASN A 41 10.50 -16.80 -15.95
CA ASN A 41 9.41 -17.57 -15.37
C ASN A 41 8.52 -16.75 -14.42
N TRP A 42 8.75 -15.44 -14.27
CA TRP A 42 8.02 -14.56 -13.34
C TRP A 42 8.15 -14.96 -11.85
N GLU A 43 9.27 -15.60 -11.51
CA GLU A 43 9.60 -16.13 -10.18
C GLU A 43 10.78 -15.38 -9.52
N LEU A 44 11.26 -14.29 -10.13
CA LEU A 44 12.16 -13.34 -9.48
C LEU A 44 11.35 -12.20 -8.86
N ILE A 45 11.43 -12.03 -7.56
CA ILE A 45 10.76 -10.96 -6.82
C ILE A 45 11.83 -10.04 -6.24
N VAL A 46 11.68 -8.73 -6.43
CA VAL A 46 12.60 -7.73 -5.86
C VAL A 46 11.87 -6.99 -4.74
N GLU A 47 12.24 -7.28 -3.50
CA GLU A 47 11.72 -6.65 -2.28
C GLU A 47 12.80 -5.75 -1.68
N ALA A 48 13.07 -4.62 -2.35
CA ALA A 48 14.10 -3.68 -1.91
C ALA A 48 13.65 -2.92 -0.64
N PRO A 49 14.54 -2.72 0.35
CA PRO A 49 14.25 -1.89 1.52
C PRO A 49 13.82 -0.46 1.12
N PRO A 50 12.93 0.19 1.90
CA PRO A 50 12.51 1.56 1.65
C PRO A 50 13.70 2.52 1.54
N GLY A 51 13.61 3.48 0.61
CA GLY A 51 14.68 4.46 0.38
C GLY A 51 15.89 3.94 -0.40
N THR A 52 15.87 2.68 -0.87
CA THR A 52 16.95 2.10 -1.69
C THR A 52 16.56 2.02 -3.17
N SER A 53 17.55 1.96 -4.04
CA SER A 53 17.39 1.90 -5.50
C SER A 53 18.60 1.24 -6.17
N GLY A 54 18.56 1.11 -7.49
CA GLY A 54 19.73 0.65 -8.26
C GLY A 54 21.00 1.50 -8.02
N ILE A 55 20.84 2.73 -7.55
CA ILE A 55 21.93 3.67 -7.25
C ILE A 55 22.24 3.67 -5.75
N VAL A 56 21.21 3.86 -4.91
CA VAL A 56 21.35 4.03 -3.45
C VAL A 56 21.13 2.69 -2.76
N GLN A 57 22.18 2.16 -2.12
CA GLN A 57 22.15 0.83 -1.50
C GLN A 57 22.73 0.85 -0.09
N THR A 58 22.33 -0.13 0.70
CA THR A 58 22.80 -0.43 2.06
C THR A 58 23.18 -1.91 2.16
N SER A 59 23.74 -2.34 3.29
CA SER A 59 24.03 -3.77 3.55
C SER A 59 22.77 -4.63 3.48
N ALA A 60 21.61 -4.07 3.87
CA ALA A 60 20.32 -4.74 3.81
C ALA A 60 19.86 -5.08 2.38
N ASN A 61 20.43 -4.45 1.34
CA ASN A 61 20.17 -4.83 -0.05
C ASN A 61 20.87 -6.11 -0.48
N TRP A 62 21.87 -6.61 0.26
CA TRP A 62 22.66 -7.77 -0.14
C TRP A 62 22.10 -9.07 0.43
N VAL A 63 20.82 -9.29 0.18
CA VAL A 63 20.04 -10.45 0.65
C VAL A 63 19.38 -11.14 -0.54
N PHE A 64 19.53 -12.46 -0.58
CA PHE A 64 19.00 -13.34 -1.62
C PHE A 64 18.33 -14.53 -0.97
N VAL A 65 17.05 -14.73 -1.25
CA VAL A 65 16.27 -15.87 -0.76
C VAL A 65 15.96 -16.77 -1.95
N PHE A 66 16.39 -18.02 -1.86
CA PHE A 66 16.05 -19.07 -2.81
C PHE A 66 14.98 -19.95 -2.21
N VAL A 67 13.95 -20.27 -2.98
CA VAL A 67 12.81 -21.08 -2.54
C VAL A 67 12.65 -22.28 -3.48
N ARG A 68 12.54 -23.47 -2.91
CA ARG A 68 12.09 -24.69 -3.59
C ARG A 68 10.57 -24.72 -3.53
N LYS A 69 9.90 -24.42 -4.65
CA LYS A 69 8.44 -24.21 -4.66
C LYS A 69 7.66 -25.48 -4.31
N SER A 70 8.14 -26.63 -4.76
CA SER A 70 7.54 -27.95 -4.51
C SER A 70 7.42 -28.31 -3.03
N THR A 71 8.32 -27.80 -2.17
CA THR A 71 8.35 -28.14 -0.74
C THR A 71 8.10 -26.94 0.17
N GLY A 72 8.20 -25.72 -0.35
CA GLY A 72 8.17 -24.49 0.44
C GLY A 72 9.47 -24.21 1.21
N GLN A 73 10.48 -25.07 1.13
CA GLN A 73 11.76 -24.83 1.80
C GLN A 73 12.49 -23.63 1.17
N ALA A 74 13.09 -22.82 2.02
CA ALA A 74 13.81 -21.62 1.61
C ALA A 74 15.15 -21.48 2.32
N VAL A 75 16.08 -20.82 1.62
CA VAL A 75 17.39 -20.42 2.11
C VAL A 75 17.55 -18.93 1.87
N GLU A 76 17.72 -18.15 2.94
CA GLU A 76 18.22 -16.78 2.89
C GLU A 76 19.75 -16.81 2.93
N ILE A 77 20.37 -16.09 2.00
CA ILE A 77 21.81 -15.83 1.95
C ILE A 77 21.98 -14.32 2.02
N ARG A 78 22.66 -13.86 3.06
CA ARG A 78 23.01 -12.46 3.28
C ARG A 78 24.51 -12.29 3.20
N VAL A 79 25.00 -11.27 2.50
CA VAL A 79 26.41 -10.89 2.59
C VAL A 79 26.68 -10.36 3.99
N ASN A 80 27.71 -10.90 4.64
CA ASN A 80 28.14 -10.46 5.96
C ASN A 80 28.53 -8.98 5.90
N GLU A 81 27.97 -8.18 6.82
CA GLU A 81 28.14 -6.73 6.78
C GLU A 81 29.58 -6.28 7.07
N THR A 82 30.36 -7.11 7.78
CA THR A 82 31.77 -6.85 8.08
C THR A 82 32.67 -6.87 6.84
N ILE A 83 32.16 -7.39 5.71
CA ILE A 83 32.86 -7.41 4.42
C ILE A 83 32.93 -6.00 3.81
N PHE A 84 31.97 -5.13 4.15
CA PHE A 84 31.96 -3.77 3.65
C PHE A 84 32.89 -2.90 4.50
N PRO A 85 33.84 -2.18 3.88
CA PRO A 85 34.63 -1.17 4.57
C PRO A 85 33.74 -0.13 5.27
N GLU A 86 34.28 0.51 6.28
CA GLU A 86 33.60 1.62 6.96
C GLU A 86 33.13 2.67 5.94
N ARG A 87 31.86 3.11 6.08
CA ARG A 87 31.20 4.08 5.19
C ARG A 87 31.16 3.68 3.71
N PHE A 88 31.40 2.41 3.36
CA PHE A 88 31.38 1.93 1.97
C PHE A 88 30.12 2.35 1.21
N HIS A 89 28.95 2.16 1.82
CA HIS A 89 27.67 2.51 1.20
C HIS A 89 27.52 4.02 1.00
N GLU A 90 27.97 4.85 1.94
CA GLU A 90 27.95 6.31 1.77
C GLU A 90 28.83 6.74 0.60
N ILE A 91 30.06 6.24 0.54
CA ILE A 91 31.03 6.53 -0.52
C ILE A 91 30.47 6.08 -1.88
N ALA A 92 29.96 4.85 -1.94
CA ALA A 92 29.42 4.28 -3.18
C ALA A 92 28.17 5.01 -3.67
N ASN A 93 27.25 5.33 -2.76
CA ASN A 93 26.01 6.03 -3.09
C ASN A 93 26.30 7.47 -3.54
N SER A 94 27.18 8.19 -2.84
CA SER A 94 27.62 9.53 -3.25
C SER A 94 28.24 9.52 -4.65
N TYR A 95 29.20 8.60 -4.89
CA TYR A 95 29.89 8.48 -6.16
C TYR A 95 28.94 8.16 -7.32
N ARG A 96 28.05 7.16 -7.13
CA ARG A 96 27.09 6.74 -8.18
C ARG A 96 26.01 7.80 -8.42
N SER A 97 25.58 8.52 -7.38
CA SER A 97 24.57 9.56 -7.53
C SER A 97 25.09 10.74 -8.35
N LYS A 98 26.35 11.16 -8.15
CA LYS A 98 27.01 12.16 -9.00
C LYS A 98 27.07 11.74 -10.47
N LEU A 99 27.48 10.50 -10.73
CA LEU A 99 27.49 9.99 -12.11
C LEU A 99 26.08 9.97 -12.72
N ALA A 100 25.06 9.62 -11.93
CA ALA A 100 23.68 9.61 -12.38
C ALA A 100 23.10 11.02 -12.62
N SER A 101 23.56 12.03 -11.88
CA SER A 101 23.19 13.45 -12.09
C SER A 101 23.97 14.12 -13.23
N GLY A 102 24.95 13.43 -13.83
CA GLY A 102 25.82 13.98 -14.87
C GLY A 102 27.00 14.79 -14.31
N GLU A 103 27.19 14.81 -13.00
CA GLU A 103 28.37 15.38 -12.35
C GLU A 103 29.58 14.46 -12.51
N THR A 104 30.77 15.06 -12.56
CA THR A 104 32.03 14.31 -12.60
C THR A 104 32.63 14.24 -11.19
N PRO A 105 32.75 13.04 -10.59
CA PRO A 105 33.44 12.88 -9.31
C PRO A 105 34.89 13.37 -9.38
N THR A 106 35.40 13.90 -8.28
CA THR A 106 36.79 14.35 -8.23
C THR A 106 37.76 13.17 -8.34
N LYS A 107 39.04 13.44 -8.61
CA LYS A 107 40.09 12.41 -8.62
C LYS A 107 40.23 11.72 -7.26
N GLU A 108 40.09 12.48 -6.18
CA GLU A 108 40.14 11.97 -4.81
C GLU A 108 38.96 11.04 -4.53
N GLU A 109 37.72 11.47 -4.82
CA GLU A 109 36.52 10.65 -4.67
C GLU A 109 36.60 9.35 -5.48
N THR A 110 37.11 9.44 -6.71
CA THR A 110 37.34 8.26 -7.56
C THR A 110 38.35 7.30 -6.95
N THR A 111 39.40 7.82 -6.32
CA THR A 111 40.45 7.01 -5.70
C THR A 111 39.91 6.30 -4.46
N ILE A 112 39.19 7.02 -3.59
CA ILE A 112 38.53 6.48 -2.40
C ILE A 112 37.52 5.40 -2.80
N TYR A 113 36.64 5.67 -3.77
CA TYR A 113 35.66 4.69 -4.24
C TYR A 113 36.30 3.44 -4.83
N LYS A 114 37.34 3.59 -5.65
CA LYS A 114 38.07 2.44 -6.23
C LYS A 114 38.78 1.61 -5.16
N ALA A 115 39.37 2.25 -4.16
CA ALA A 115 39.99 1.55 -3.03
C ALA A 115 38.94 0.76 -2.23
N ALA A 116 37.80 1.37 -1.92
CA ALA A 116 36.70 0.73 -1.21
C ALA A 116 36.11 -0.46 -2.01
N GLN A 117 35.90 -0.30 -3.32
CA GLN A 117 35.51 -1.41 -4.20
C GLN A 117 36.56 -2.53 -4.23
N LYS A 118 37.85 -2.18 -4.28
CA LYS A 118 38.93 -3.17 -4.29
C LYS A 118 38.92 -3.98 -3.00
N ALA A 119 38.75 -3.35 -1.84
CA ALA A 119 38.66 -4.05 -0.56
C ALA A 119 37.53 -5.08 -0.54
N VAL A 120 36.32 -4.71 -0.97
CA VAL A 120 35.20 -5.67 -1.08
C VAL A 120 35.54 -6.81 -2.05
N LYS A 121 36.10 -6.50 -3.23
CA LYS A 121 36.50 -7.54 -4.21
C LYS A 121 37.55 -8.50 -3.65
N GLU A 122 38.53 -7.99 -2.91
CA GLU A 122 39.55 -8.84 -2.30
C GLU A 122 38.96 -9.71 -1.18
N ALA A 123 37.99 -9.21 -0.41
CA ALA A 123 37.26 -10.04 0.54
C ALA A 123 36.56 -11.21 -0.16
N PHE A 124 35.81 -10.97 -1.24
CA PHE A 124 35.15 -12.02 -2.03
C PHE A 124 36.09 -13.02 -2.70
N LYS A 125 37.37 -12.67 -2.88
CA LYS A 125 38.37 -13.60 -3.46
C LYS A 125 39.07 -14.44 -2.41
N ASN A 126 39.31 -13.87 -1.23
CA ASN A 126 40.25 -14.42 -0.25
C ASN A 126 39.57 -15.05 0.96
N LEU A 127 38.30 -14.70 1.24
CA LEU A 127 37.55 -15.25 2.35
C LEU A 127 36.72 -16.47 1.93
N SER A 128 36.44 -17.34 2.90
CA SER A 128 35.56 -18.50 2.73
C SER A 128 34.08 -18.11 2.62
N ASP A 129 33.24 -19.04 2.14
CA ASP A 129 31.79 -18.84 2.06
C ASP A 129 31.17 -18.55 3.44
N GLU A 130 31.68 -19.16 4.51
CA GLU A 130 31.22 -18.98 5.89
C GLU A 130 31.53 -17.58 6.44
N GLU A 131 32.65 -16.98 6.02
CA GLU A 131 33.02 -15.61 6.40
C GLU A 131 32.25 -14.58 5.58
N LEU A 132 32.00 -14.87 4.30
CA LEU A 132 31.33 -13.98 3.36
C LEU A 132 29.83 -13.90 3.57
N PHE A 133 29.19 -14.98 4.03
CA PHE A 133 27.74 -15.08 4.02
C PHE A 133 27.16 -15.59 5.33
N VAL A 134 26.05 -14.96 5.73
CA VAL A 134 25.16 -15.47 6.78
C VAL A 134 24.02 -16.22 6.09
N ILE A 135 23.86 -17.50 6.43
CA ILE A 135 22.86 -18.38 5.84
C ILE A 135 21.78 -18.70 6.87
N ARG A 136 20.51 -18.66 6.45
CA ARG A 136 19.38 -19.10 7.26
C ARG A 136 18.41 -19.93 6.43
N THR A 137 17.98 -21.06 6.99
CA THR A 137 16.92 -21.89 6.39
C THR A 137 15.58 -21.64 7.09
N PHE A 138 14.49 -21.73 6.33
CA PHE A 138 13.13 -21.58 6.86
C PHE A 138 12.08 -22.16 5.90
N GLN A 139 10.83 -22.23 6.36
CA GLN A 139 9.68 -22.57 5.52
C GLN A 139 9.04 -21.29 4.99
N TYR A 140 9.07 -21.13 3.66
CA TYR A 140 8.49 -19.98 2.99
C TYR A 140 7.00 -20.20 2.74
N GLN A 141 6.22 -19.23 3.20
CA GLN A 141 4.80 -19.15 2.84
C GLN A 141 4.66 -18.23 1.64
N ALA A 142 4.12 -18.78 0.56
CA ALA A 142 3.85 -18.01 -0.65
C ALA A 142 2.94 -16.83 -0.32
N LYS A 143 3.50 -15.62 -0.47
CA LYS A 143 2.70 -14.41 -0.48
C LYS A 143 2.16 -14.20 -1.90
N PRO A 144 0.96 -13.64 -2.06
CA PRO A 144 0.54 -13.13 -3.35
C PRO A 144 1.63 -12.19 -3.87
N LEU A 145 2.00 -12.28 -5.15
CA LEU A 145 2.82 -11.23 -5.73
C LEU A 145 2.02 -9.92 -5.62
N ASP A 146 2.65 -8.90 -5.05
CA ASP A 146 2.11 -7.56 -5.15
C ASP A 146 2.04 -7.17 -6.63
N ALA A 147 0.84 -6.81 -7.08
CA ALA A 147 0.59 -6.44 -8.46
C ALA A 147 1.40 -5.20 -8.86
N GLU A 148 1.67 -4.27 -7.94
CA GLU A 148 2.53 -3.11 -8.21
C GLU A 148 3.99 -3.52 -8.38
N ALA A 149 4.53 -4.36 -7.49
CA ALA A 149 5.87 -4.90 -7.64
C ALA A 149 6.02 -5.72 -8.94
N PHE A 150 5.01 -6.52 -9.29
CA PHE A 150 4.98 -7.25 -10.56
C PHE A 150 4.99 -6.27 -11.74
N ILE A 151 4.02 -5.35 -11.82
CA ILE A 151 3.93 -4.41 -12.94
C ILE A 151 5.18 -3.53 -13.01
N GLY A 152 5.64 -2.97 -11.90
CA GLY A 152 6.82 -2.10 -11.89
C GLY A 152 8.09 -2.78 -12.39
N TYR A 153 8.28 -4.06 -12.08
CA TYR A 153 9.49 -4.80 -12.45
C TYR A 153 9.40 -5.47 -13.82
N TYR A 154 8.24 -6.04 -14.15
CA TYR A 154 8.03 -6.90 -15.30
C TYR A 154 7.27 -6.25 -16.45
N ALA A 155 6.42 -5.29 -16.13
CA ALA A 155 5.62 -4.53 -17.08
C ALA A 155 5.79 -3.03 -16.83
N SER A 156 7.03 -2.57 -16.59
CA SER A 156 7.35 -1.18 -16.26
C SER A 156 6.66 -0.14 -17.17
N PRO A 157 6.50 -0.37 -18.50
CA PRO A 157 5.72 0.52 -19.36
C PRO A 157 4.23 0.68 -18.98
N ALA A 158 3.63 -0.32 -18.32
CA ALA A 158 2.23 -0.34 -17.90
C ALA A 158 2.00 0.25 -16.49
N LEU A 159 3.06 0.53 -15.72
CA LEU A 159 2.94 1.08 -14.36
C LEU A 159 2.20 2.44 -14.31
N PRO A 160 2.46 3.40 -15.22
CA PRO A 160 1.72 4.66 -15.24
C PRO A 160 0.22 4.49 -15.48
N GLU A 161 -0.19 3.51 -16.30
CA GLU A 161 -1.60 3.21 -16.56
C GLU A 161 -2.26 2.56 -15.35
N PHE A 162 -1.57 1.65 -14.68
CA PHE A 162 -2.05 1.01 -13.45
C PHE A 162 -2.27 2.03 -12.32
N GLN A 163 -1.35 2.98 -12.13
CA GLN A 163 -1.50 4.05 -11.14
C GLN A 163 -2.69 4.95 -11.42
N LYS A 164 -2.95 5.28 -12.70
CA LYS A 164 -4.15 6.02 -13.10
C LYS A 164 -5.43 5.27 -12.74
N LEU A 165 -5.48 3.96 -13.00
CA LEU A 165 -6.64 3.13 -12.67
C LEU A 165 -6.92 3.09 -11.16
N LYS A 166 -5.88 2.95 -10.32
CA LYS A 166 -6.05 3.03 -8.85
C LYS A 166 -6.60 4.38 -8.39
N GLY A 167 -6.14 5.48 -8.99
CA GLY A 167 -6.67 6.81 -8.71
C GLY A 167 -8.18 6.88 -8.97
N VAL A 168 -8.62 6.35 -10.12
CA VAL A 168 -10.05 6.28 -10.49
C VAL A 168 -10.85 5.39 -9.53
N GLU A 169 -10.29 4.25 -9.10
CA GLU A 169 -10.97 3.38 -8.11
C GLU A 169 -11.14 4.06 -6.76
N ALA A 170 -10.11 4.76 -6.26
CA ALA A 170 -10.18 5.50 -5.01
C ALA A 170 -11.22 6.63 -5.07
N GLU A 171 -11.23 7.38 -6.18
CA GLU A 171 -12.23 8.41 -6.44
C GLU A 171 -13.65 7.82 -6.50
N ALA A 172 -13.84 6.70 -7.20
CA ALA A 172 -15.13 6.02 -7.29
C ALA A 172 -15.62 5.51 -5.92
N GLN A 173 -14.72 5.05 -5.05
CA GLN A 173 -15.07 4.66 -3.68
C GLN A 173 -15.47 5.87 -2.82
N ALA A 174 -14.73 6.98 -2.92
CA ALA A 174 -15.07 8.22 -2.22
C ALA A 174 -16.45 8.74 -2.65
N LEU A 175 -16.74 8.78 -3.95
CA LEU A 175 -18.04 9.19 -4.49
C LEU A 175 -19.18 8.26 -4.07
N ARG A 176 -18.93 6.95 -3.94
CA ARG A 176 -19.92 5.99 -3.41
C ARG A 176 -20.24 6.26 -1.94
N LEU A 177 -19.22 6.54 -1.14
CA LEU A 177 -19.40 6.87 0.27
C LEU A 177 -20.18 8.19 0.42
N GLU A 178 -19.81 9.22 -0.34
CA GLU A 178 -20.52 10.50 -0.35
C GLU A 178 -21.98 10.34 -0.77
N ASN A 179 -22.27 9.60 -1.84
CA ASN A 179 -23.65 9.31 -2.25
C ASN A 179 -24.45 8.56 -1.19
N SER A 180 -23.82 7.63 -0.46
CA SER A 180 -24.46 6.91 0.65
C SER A 180 -24.86 7.87 1.77
N ASN A 181 -23.95 8.80 2.12
CA ASN A 181 -24.18 9.81 3.14
C ASN A 181 -25.30 10.78 2.73
N LEU A 182 -25.29 11.24 1.47
CA LEU A 182 -26.34 12.11 0.91
C LEU A 182 -27.72 11.42 0.93
N ARG A 183 -27.78 10.13 0.57
CA ARG A 183 -29.03 9.35 0.66
C ARG A 183 -29.57 9.28 2.08
N SER A 184 -28.69 9.04 3.05
CA SER A 184 -29.05 8.96 4.47
C SER A 184 -29.56 10.31 4.98
N SER A 185 -28.89 11.41 4.60
CA SER A 185 -29.31 12.77 4.94
C SER A 185 -30.69 13.12 4.33
N ASN A 186 -30.90 12.79 3.05
CA ASN A 186 -32.18 13.01 2.38
C ASN A 186 -33.32 12.20 3.02
N GLN A 187 -33.06 10.97 3.48
CA GLN A 187 -34.04 10.19 4.23
C GLN A 187 -34.40 10.86 5.56
N ALA A 188 -33.40 11.33 6.31
CA ALA A 188 -33.62 12.05 7.57
C ALA A 188 -34.46 13.32 7.36
N LEU A 189 -34.14 14.13 6.36
CA LEU A 189 -34.91 15.33 6.00
C LEU A 189 -36.34 14.99 5.55
N THR A 190 -36.54 13.86 4.88
CA THR A 190 -37.89 13.41 4.48
C THR A 190 -38.73 13.09 5.72
N VAL A 191 -38.16 12.36 6.69
CA VAL A 191 -38.82 12.04 7.96
C VAL A 191 -39.11 13.31 8.78
N GLU A 192 -38.18 14.25 8.83
CA GLU A 192 -38.37 15.52 9.53
C GLU A 192 -39.50 16.35 8.90
N ASN A 193 -39.54 16.43 7.57
CA ASN A 193 -40.61 17.13 6.85
C ASN A 193 -41.99 16.49 7.09
N GLU A 194 -42.08 15.16 7.14
CA GLU A 194 -43.33 14.47 7.48
C GLU A 194 -43.76 14.78 8.93
N SER A 195 -42.82 14.80 9.87
CA SER A 195 -43.08 15.18 11.26
C SER A 195 -43.62 16.62 11.35
N LEU A 196 -42.98 17.57 10.69
CA LEU A 196 -43.41 18.98 10.66
C LEU A 196 -44.80 19.14 10.04
N LYS A 197 -45.11 18.42 8.96
CA LYS A 197 -46.46 18.40 8.36
C LYS A 197 -47.51 17.90 9.34
N ASN A 198 -47.21 16.84 10.10
CA ASN A 198 -48.11 16.30 11.10
C ASN A 198 -48.32 17.27 12.27
N GLN A 199 -47.26 17.94 12.74
CA GLN A 199 -47.35 18.98 13.77
C GLN A 199 -48.21 20.16 13.29
N LEU A 200 -47.98 20.63 12.06
CA LEU A 200 -48.76 21.72 11.47
C LEU A 200 -50.25 21.33 11.34
N SER A 201 -50.56 20.12 10.88
CA SER A 201 -51.94 19.62 10.80
C SER A 201 -52.61 19.60 12.18
N THR A 202 -51.88 19.16 13.21
CA THR A 202 -52.37 19.14 14.60
C THR A 202 -52.65 20.55 15.11
N ALA A 203 -51.76 21.50 14.85
CA ALA A 203 -51.93 22.90 15.23
C ALA A 203 -53.15 23.54 14.56
N ILE A 204 -53.35 23.30 13.26
CA ILE A 204 -54.52 23.77 12.51
C ILE A 204 -55.82 23.20 13.11
N ASN A 205 -55.84 21.90 13.42
CA ASN A 205 -57.02 21.26 14.03
C ASN A 205 -57.35 21.85 15.41
N LEU A 206 -56.34 22.10 16.25
CA LEU A 206 -56.53 22.74 17.55
C LEU A 206 -57.07 24.17 17.41
N GLN A 207 -56.52 24.96 16.47
CA GLN A 207 -57.00 26.31 16.20
C GLN A 207 -58.47 26.31 15.76
N ASN A 208 -58.85 25.40 14.86
CA ASN A 208 -60.24 25.27 14.40
C ASN A 208 -61.19 24.86 15.54
N ALA A 209 -60.78 23.93 16.42
CA ALA A 209 -61.56 23.55 17.59
C ALA A 209 -61.78 24.74 18.55
N PHE A 210 -60.73 25.52 18.81
CA PHE A 210 -60.81 26.71 19.67
C PHE A 210 -61.76 27.77 19.09
N LEU A 211 -61.65 28.06 17.78
CA LEU A 211 -62.58 28.98 17.09
C LEU A 211 -64.03 28.48 17.12
N GLY A 212 -64.24 27.17 16.96
CA GLY A 212 -65.58 26.57 17.09
C GLY A 212 -66.19 26.76 18.48
N THR A 213 -65.41 26.51 19.54
CA THR A 213 -65.90 26.67 20.93
C THR A 213 -66.21 28.12 21.30
N THR A 214 -65.38 29.08 20.85
CA THR A 214 -65.63 30.50 21.12
C THR A 214 -66.87 31.01 20.38
N ALA A 215 -67.12 30.54 19.16
CA ALA A 215 -68.37 30.84 18.45
C ALA A 215 -69.60 30.30 19.19
N ILE A 216 -69.55 29.08 19.72
CA ILE A 216 -70.64 28.50 20.52
C ILE A 216 -70.88 29.32 21.80
N LEU A 217 -69.82 29.72 22.50
CA LEU A 217 -69.93 30.51 23.73
C LEU A 217 -70.57 31.88 23.46
N ALA A 218 -70.16 32.54 22.36
CA ALA A 218 -70.75 33.81 21.94
C ALA A 218 -72.25 33.67 21.63
N ILE A 219 -72.64 32.61 20.90
CA ILE A 219 -74.06 32.31 20.63
C ILE A 219 -74.83 32.07 21.93
N ALA A 220 -74.26 31.32 22.88
CA ALA A 220 -74.88 31.04 24.17
C ALA A 220 -75.09 32.32 24.99
N ILE A 221 -74.10 33.22 25.04
CA ILE A 221 -74.20 34.52 25.72
C ILE A 221 -75.31 35.37 25.09
N ILE A 222 -75.36 35.44 23.76
CA ILE A 222 -76.40 36.20 23.03
C ILE A 222 -77.80 35.64 23.35
N ALA A 223 -77.96 34.31 23.35
CA ALA A 223 -79.23 33.66 23.69
C ALA A 223 -79.65 33.92 25.15
N LEU A 224 -78.70 33.93 26.08
CA LEU A 224 -78.95 34.20 27.50
C LEU A 224 -79.37 35.66 27.74
N LEU A 225 -78.72 36.60 27.06
CA LEU A 225 -79.11 38.02 27.06
C LEU A 225 -80.53 38.21 26.51
N PHE A 226 -80.88 37.53 25.41
CA PHE A 226 -82.24 37.56 24.86
C PHE A 226 -83.27 36.98 25.84
N ARG A 227 -82.95 35.87 26.52
CA ARG A 227 -83.83 35.23 27.50
C ARG A 227 -84.04 36.10 28.74
N MET A 228 -82.99 36.78 29.22
CA MET A 228 -83.09 37.73 30.33
C MET A 228 -83.97 38.93 29.98
N ARG A 229 -83.90 39.42 28.72
CA ARG A 229 -84.74 40.52 28.24
C ARG A 229 -86.23 40.14 28.18
N ARG A 230 -86.55 38.90 27.80
CA ARG A 230 -87.93 38.38 27.78
C ARG A 230 -88.57 38.17 29.15
N ARG A 231 -87.80 38.06 30.24
CA ARG A 231 -88.35 37.92 31.62
C ARG A 231 -88.68 39.26 32.29
N LYS A 232 -88.27 40.38 31.70
CA LYS A 232 -88.51 41.74 32.22
C LYS A 232 -89.71 42.46 31.57
N ASN A 233 -90.38 41.79 30.62
CA ASN A 233 -91.65 42.20 30.02
C ASN A 233 -92.71 41.17 30.40
#